data_AF-A0A6L3EXX5-F1
#
_entry.id   AF-A0A6L3EXX5-F1
#
_cell.length_a   1.000
_cell.length_b   1.000
_cell.length_c   1.000
_cell.angle_alpha   90.00
_cell.angle_beta   90.00
_cell.angle_gamma   90.00
#
_symmetry.space_group_name_H-M   'P 1'
#
loop_
_entity.id
_entity.type
_entity.pdbx_description
1 polymer ?
#
loop_
_entity_poly.entity_id
_entity_poly.type
_entity_poly.pdbx_seq_one_letter_code
_entity_poly.pdbx_strand_id
1 'polypeptide(L)'
;MESLITHLLTESWQPELMSTCHDYLERVGDVILKYWETAVFVAYELIPETGGVPRNPPICLGNLHHPQESLQILSNVSHTGIITDFIRHGELVSEQDASSWCGLSSPKPDQTDYGQFLKKENVSAFLFLPLQWQQKRLGCIFLNFRDAELLNDSLQKEVEACTAVLSMQLAHVTQRSNTPQSHRKQMAVAHTYYGGAVAMFKGQMDALQTEIETSLGSPLSQTLQEQLTTVKQTVFEVMRNLVIDVSGDVLVDLGTMSLSKALNTTAAALQRAWPVEQKVTIDIPPIPTSIEKQPMPMRQLLYAFVLELLGNSIKHGGPAPYINVDINWDENEVVVQVIDHGYGFDRKNQQFSEHGLGFWQNYIISHLGGEFRVASQLGFGTVVTGKIPILS
;
A
#
# COMPACT_ATOMS: atom_id res chain seq x y z
N MET A 1 26.43 34.17 8.83
CA MET A 1 26.22 32.76 8.42
C MET A 1 25.30 32.79 7.22
N GLU A 2 25.66 32.08 6.16
CA GLU A 2 24.75 31.83 5.03
C GLU A 2 23.50 31.11 5.59
N SER A 3 22.30 31.48 5.17
CA SER A 3 21.08 30.79 5.63
C SER A 3 20.95 29.42 4.98
N LEU A 4 20.23 28.49 5.61
CA LEU A 4 20.04 27.14 5.06
C LEU A 4 19.41 27.21 3.65
N ILE A 5 18.44 28.11 3.47
CA ILE A 5 17.79 28.31 2.17
C ILE A 5 18.79 28.77 1.09
N THR A 6 19.75 29.62 1.43
CA THR A 6 20.78 30.05 0.48
C THR A 6 21.66 28.86 0.09
N HIS A 7 22.05 28.03 1.06
CA HIS A 7 22.82 26.81 0.82
C HIS A 7 22.08 25.83 -0.11
N LEU A 8 20.80 25.56 0.16
CA LEU A 8 19.93 24.67 -0.62
C LEU A 8 19.70 25.16 -2.07
N LEU A 9 19.93 26.44 -2.33
CA LEU A 9 19.82 27.06 -3.66
C LEU A 9 21.18 27.19 -4.38
N THR A 10 22.30 26.84 -3.74
CA THR A 10 23.62 26.91 -4.38
C THR A 10 23.86 25.77 -5.37
N GLU A 11 24.73 26.02 -6.35
CA GLU A 11 25.22 24.98 -7.27
C GLU A 11 26.00 23.85 -6.57
N SER A 12 26.38 24.01 -5.30
CA SER A 12 27.11 22.99 -4.52
C SER A 12 26.22 21.92 -3.90
N TRP A 13 24.92 22.21 -3.71
CA TRP A 13 23.96 21.28 -3.10
C TRP A 13 23.65 20.09 -4.02
N GLN A 14 23.55 20.33 -5.33
CA GLN A 14 23.36 19.33 -6.40
C GLN A 14 22.41 18.17 -6.03
N PRO A 15 21.13 18.45 -5.70
CA PRO A 15 20.17 17.39 -5.33
C PRO A 15 19.95 16.40 -6.49
N GLU A 16 20.28 16.83 -7.71
CA GLU A 16 20.27 16.03 -8.94
C GLU A 16 21.21 14.82 -8.94
N LEU A 17 22.21 14.80 -8.08
CA LEU A 17 23.13 13.66 -7.94
C LEU A 17 22.56 12.54 -7.05
N MET A 18 21.43 12.77 -6.40
CA MET A 18 20.82 11.81 -5.48
C MET A 18 19.92 10.82 -6.23
N SER A 19 20.15 9.53 -6.02
CA SER A 19 19.44 8.45 -6.72
C SER A 19 18.06 8.16 -6.16
N THR A 20 17.87 8.35 -4.86
CA THR A 20 16.62 7.99 -4.17
C THR A 20 16.14 9.11 -3.23
N CYS A 21 14.83 9.08 -2.91
CA CYS A 21 14.25 9.95 -1.89
C CYS A 21 14.91 9.77 -0.52
N HIS A 22 15.33 8.54 -0.19
CA HIS A 22 16.05 8.24 1.04
C HIS A 22 17.40 8.98 1.10
N ASP A 23 18.23 8.85 0.06
CA ASP A 23 19.53 9.53 -0.02
C ASP A 23 19.38 11.05 0.10
N TYR A 24 18.31 11.58 -0.50
CA TYR A 24 17.98 13.00 -0.42
C TYR A 24 17.64 13.43 1.02
N LEU A 25 16.73 12.72 1.69
CA LEU A 25 16.32 13.05 3.05
C LEU A 25 17.48 12.89 4.06
N GLU A 26 18.35 11.91 3.86
CA GLU A 26 19.55 11.69 4.69
C GLU A 26 20.51 12.88 4.55
N ARG A 27 20.80 13.29 3.31
CA ARG A 27 21.65 14.47 3.05
C ARG A 27 21.06 15.77 3.57
N VAL A 28 19.73 15.92 3.48
CA VAL A 28 19.02 17.06 4.07
C VAL A 28 19.22 17.10 5.58
N GLY A 29 19.13 15.95 6.25
CA GLY A 29 19.39 15.84 7.68
C GLY A 29 20.83 16.23 8.06
N ASP A 30 21.83 15.77 7.31
CA ASP A 30 23.25 16.12 7.52
C ASP A 30 23.52 17.64 7.41
N VAL A 31 22.80 18.33 6.52
CA VAL A 31 22.91 19.78 6.39
C VAL A 31 22.14 20.46 7.51
N ILE A 32 20.89 20.06 7.77
CA ILE A 32 20.05 20.67 8.81
C ILE A 32 20.76 20.63 10.17
N LEU A 33 21.36 19.50 10.55
CA LEU A 33 22.08 19.35 11.82
C LEU A 33 23.32 20.25 11.95
N LYS A 34 23.83 20.82 10.86
CA LYS A 34 24.94 21.80 10.86
C LYS A 34 24.47 23.23 10.94
N TYR A 35 23.28 23.53 10.43
CA TYR A 35 22.73 24.88 10.36
C TYR A 35 21.83 25.21 11.55
N TRP A 36 21.13 24.21 12.08
CA TRP A 36 20.23 24.35 13.21
C TRP A 36 20.74 23.51 14.38
N GLU A 37 20.63 24.03 15.60
CA GLU A 37 20.99 23.34 16.85
C GLU A 37 19.95 22.26 17.23
N THR A 38 19.48 21.51 16.24
CA THR A 38 18.57 20.39 16.41
C THR A 38 19.33 19.22 17.03
N ALA A 39 18.79 18.63 18.10
CA ALA A 39 19.44 17.50 18.76
C ALA A 39 19.30 16.20 17.95
N VAL A 40 18.10 15.96 17.41
CA VAL A 40 17.78 14.77 16.61
C VAL A 40 16.87 15.13 15.44
N PHE A 41 17.30 14.73 14.24
CA PHE A 41 16.55 14.82 13.01
C PHE A 41 15.88 13.46 12.73
N VAL A 42 14.58 13.46 12.46
CA VAL A 42 13.85 12.25 12.05
C VAL A 42 13.08 12.55 10.77
N ALA A 43 13.24 11.76 9.72
CA ALA A 43 12.51 11.94 8.46
C ALA A 43 11.85 10.65 7.99
N TYR A 44 10.65 10.78 7.44
CA TYR A 44 9.90 9.70 6.81
C TYR A 44 9.74 9.99 5.33
N GLU A 45 10.08 9.02 4.50
CA GLU A 45 9.61 8.95 3.12
C GLU A 45 8.16 8.45 3.15
N LEU A 46 7.24 9.14 2.48
CA LEU A 46 5.82 8.79 2.49
C LEU A 46 5.39 8.22 1.13
N ILE A 47 4.35 7.39 1.15
CA ILE A 47 3.69 6.86 -0.04
C ILE A 47 2.51 7.78 -0.38
N PRO A 48 2.60 8.64 -1.41
CA PRO A 48 1.58 9.66 -1.67
C PRO A 48 0.19 9.08 -1.92
N GLU A 49 0.13 7.91 -2.56
CA GLU A 49 -1.11 7.23 -2.94
C GLU A 49 -1.94 6.76 -1.74
N THR A 50 -1.29 6.61 -0.58
CA THR A 50 -1.94 6.16 0.67
C THR A 50 -2.40 7.33 1.54
N GLY A 51 -2.21 8.58 1.08
CA GLY A 51 -2.42 9.77 1.91
C GLY A 51 -1.30 10.01 2.93
N GLY A 52 -0.17 9.30 2.83
CA GLY A 52 1.04 9.58 3.59
C GLY A 52 1.55 8.47 4.52
N VAL A 53 1.30 7.19 4.23
CA VAL A 53 1.90 6.10 5.03
C VAL A 53 3.42 6.06 4.82
N PRO A 54 4.25 5.93 5.89
CA PRO A 54 5.69 5.77 5.76
C PRO A 54 6.09 4.56 4.90
N ARG A 55 7.01 4.75 3.95
CA ARG A 55 7.48 3.70 3.03
C ARG A 55 8.49 2.76 3.68
N ASN A 56 9.39 3.31 4.47
CA ASN A 56 10.53 2.65 5.08
C ASN A 56 10.62 3.06 6.56
N PRO A 57 11.39 2.35 7.40
CA PRO A 57 11.81 2.89 8.69
C PRO A 57 12.39 4.31 8.52
N PRO A 58 12.16 5.21 9.49
CA PRO A 58 12.60 6.59 9.35
C PRO A 58 14.12 6.70 9.32
N ILE A 59 14.58 7.74 8.63
CA ILE A 59 15.95 8.24 8.77
C ILE A 59 16.01 8.94 10.13
N CYS A 60 17.00 8.58 10.95
CA CYS A 60 17.23 9.20 12.26
C CYS A 60 18.70 9.58 12.38
N LEU A 61 18.98 10.87 12.50
CA LEU A 61 20.32 11.44 12.54
C LEU A 61 20.47 12.39 13.75
N GLY A 62 21.70 12.62 14.18
CA GLY A 62 22.01 13.51 15.32
C GLY A 62 22.48 12.74 16.55
N ASN A 63 22.46 13.41 17.70
CA ASN A 63 23.04 12.88 18.94
C ASN A 63 21.98 12.19 19.80
N LEU A 64 21.76 10.90 19.59
CA LEU A 64 20.85 10.06 20.40
C LEU A 64 21.49 9.67 21.74
N HIS A 65 20.79 9.88 22.85
CA HIS A 65 21.18 9.37 24.17
C HIS A 65 21.01 7.85 24.25
N HIS A 66 20.00 7.29 23.57
CA HIS A 66 19.68 5.87 23.61
C HIS A 66 19.52 5.26 22.20
N PRO A 67 20.60 5.15 21.40
CA PRO A 67 20.51 4.88 19.97
C PRO A 67 19.73 3.60 19.61
N GLN A 68 20.05 2.48 20.27
CA GLN A 68 19.43 1.18 19.95
C GLN A 68 17.92 1.18 20.23
N GLU A 69 17.53 1.65 21.41
CA GLU A 69 16.13 1.67 21.83
C GLU A 69 15.32 2.69 21.03
N SER A 70 15.89 3.88 20.77
CA SER A 70 15.23 4.94 20.00
C SER A 70 14.99 4.52 18.56
N LEU A 71 15.97 3.86 17.90
CA LEU A 71 15.78 3.31 16.56
C LEU A 71 14.73 2.17 16.54
N GLN A 72 14.70 1.33 17.57
CA GLN A 72 13.69 0.28 17.71
C GLN A 72 12.29 0.87 17.90
N ILE A 73 12.14 1.92 18.73
CA ILE A 73 10.88 2.64 18.92
C ILE A 73 10.41 3.21 17.58
N LEU A 74 11.29 3.96 16.89
CA LEU A 74 10.99 4.61 15.62
C LEU A 74 10.63 3.63 14.50
N SER A 75 11.28 2.46 14.45
CA SER A 75 10.98 1.42 13.47
C SER A 75 9.63 0.72 13.70
N ASN A 76 9.12 0.76 14.94
CA ASN A 76 7.89 0.10 15.35
C ASN A 76 6.73 1.08 15.60
N VAL A 77 6.87 2.36 15.23
CA VAL A 77 5.79 3.34 15.39
C VAL A 77 4.59 2.91 14.56
N SER A 78 3.45 2.74 15.24
CA SER A 78 2.24 2.23 14.60
C SER A 78 1.52 3.29 13.73
N HIS A 79 0.72 2.81 12.76
CA HIS A 79 -0.09 3.64 11.87
C HIS A 79 -1.33 4.29 12.52
N THR A 80 -1.42 4.35 13.85
CA THR A 80 -2.56 4.96 14.55
C THR A 80 -2.12 5.82 15.75
N GLY A 81 -0.96 6.46 15.63
CA GLY A 81 -0.37 7.31 16.67
C GLY A 81 -0.18 8.76 16.22
N ILE A 82 0.52 9.53 17.05
CA ILE A 82 0.69 10.98 16.89
C ILE A 82 1.27 11.37 15.51
N ILE A 83 2.23 10.58 15.00
CA ILE A 83 2.81 10.80 13.67
C ILE A 83 1.74 10.74 12.57
N THR A 84 0.80 9.80 12.68
CA THR A 84 -0.25 9.65 11.66
C THR A 84 -1.17 10.87 11.65
N ASP A 85 -1.47 11.46 12.82
CA ASP A 85 -2.26 12.69 12.89
C ASP A 85 -1.53 13.89 12.28
N PHE A 86 -0.24 14.07 12.57
CA PHE A 86 0.56 15.13 11.94
C PHE A 86 0.65 14.98 10.42
N ILE A 87 0.92 13.76 9.94
CA ILE A 87 0.91 13.46 8.50
C ILE A 87 -0.48 13.73 7.91
N ARG A 88 -1.56 13.35 8.60
CA ARG A 88 -2.94 13.50 8.14
C ARG A 88 -3.37 14.95 8.04
N HIS A 89 -2.94 15.82 8.94
CA HIS A 89 -3.19 17.26 8.84
C HIS A 89 -2.28 17.89 7.80
N GLY A 90 -1.01 17.51 7.79
CA GLY A 90 -0.05 17.94 6.78
C GLY A 90 0.25 19.44 6.84
N GLU A 91 0.13 20.04 8.01
CA GLU A 91 0.49 21.44 8.28
C GLU A 91 1.81 21.48 9.05
N LEU A 92 2.56 22.57 8.93
CA LEU A 92 3.73 22.78 9.76
C LEU A 92 3.29 22.98 11.20
N VAL A 93 3.88 22.22 12.12
CA VAL A 93 3.55 22.33 13.56
C VAL A 93 4.81 22.63 14.36
N SER A 94 4.70 23.61 15.24
CA SER A 94 5.70 24.00 16.22
C SER A 94 5.17 23.65 17.61
N GLU A 95 5.83 22.72 18.30
CA GLU A 95 5.46 22.30 19.65
C GLU A 95 6.57 22.65 20.63
N GLN A 96 6.23 23.44 21.64
CA GLN A 96 7.13 23.93 22.68
C GLN A 96 7.12 23.07 23.95
N ASP A 97 6.09 22.26 24.13
CA ASP A 97 5.94 21.31 25.23
C ASP A 97 5.73 19.89 24.67
N ALA A 98 6.82 19.29 24.19
CA ALA A 98 6.83 17.91 23.72
C ALA A 98 6.46 16.91 24.83
N SER A 99 6.59 17.29 26.11
CA SER A 99 6.28 16.41 27.24
C SER A 99 4.78 16.10 27.35
N SER A 100 3.93 17.03 26.93
CA SER A 100 2.47 16.85 26.87
C SER A 100 2.06 15.67 25.96
N TRP A 101 2.89 15.34 24.96
CA TRP A 101 2.65 14.28 23.99
C TRP A 101 3.14 12.91 24.46
N CYS A 102 4.05 12.85 25.44
CA CYS A 102 4.57 11.59 25.99
C CYS A 102 3.48 10.75 26.67
N GLY A 103 2.41 11.38 27.16
CA GLY A 103 1.30 10.75 27.88
C GLY A 103 0.12 10.29 27.00
N LEU A 104 0.07 10.72 25.73
CA LEU A 104 -1.02 10.40 24.79
C LEU A 104 -0.87 9.02 24.13
N SER A 105 -0.17 8.10 24.78
CA SER A 105 0.09 6.76 24.28
C SER A 105 -1.21 5.98 24.07
N SER A 106 -1.28 5.22 22.97
CA SER A 106 -2.40 4.33 22.70
C SER A 106 -2.63 3.40 23.90
N PRO A 107 -3.88 3.16 24.35
CA PRO A 107 -4.19 2.34 25.52
C PRO A 107 -3.84 0.85 25.35
N LYS A 108 -3.27 0.45 24.21
CA LYS A 108 -2.86 -0.92 23.91
C LYS A 108 -1.37 -1.13 24.22
N PRO A 109 -1.01 -2.11 25.07
CA PRO A 109 0.38 -2.33 25.53
C PRO A 109 1.37 -2.71 24.42
N ASP A 110 0.88 -3.17 23.27
CA ASP A 110 1.71 -3.66 22.16
C ASP A 110 2.02 -2.57 21.12
N GLN A 111 1.58 -1.32 21.36
CA GLN A 111 1.60 -0.27 20.36
C GLN A 111 2.64 0.81 20.67
N THR A 112 3.72 0.82 19.90
CA THR A 112 4.77 1.85 19.97
C THR A 112 4.29 3.16 19.33
N ASP A 113 4.57 4.27 19.99
CA ASP A 113 4.19 5.62 19.57
C ASP A 113 5.38 6.59 19.69
N TYR A 114 5.37 7.67 18.90
CA TYR A 114 6.43 8.67 18.87
C TYR A 114 6.64 9.38 20.22
N GLY A 115 5.60 9.52 21.05
CA GLY A 115 5.72 10.04 22.41
C GLY A 115 6.69 9.24 23.28
N GLN A 116 6.86 7.94 23.04
CA GLN A 116 7.87 7.13 23.72
C GLN A 116 9.29 7.54 23.31
N PHE A 117 9.50 7.86 22.03
CA PHE A 117 10.76 8.39 21.52
C PHE A 117 11.06 9.77 22.11
N LEU A 118 10.08 10.68 22.13
CA LEU A 118 10.21 12.01 22.75
C LEU A 118 10.68 11.90 24.20
N LYS A 119 10.02 11.04 24.98
CA LYS A 119 10.39 10.76 26.38
C LYS A 119 11.79 10.16 26.50
N LYS A 120 12.12 9.19 25.66
CA LYS A 120 13.40 8.46 25.73
C LYS A 120 14.58 9.38 25.44
N GLU A 121 14.44 10.29 24.48
CA GLU A 121 15.50 11.20 24.05
C GLU A 121 15.52 12.55 24.78
N ASN A 122 14.65 12.72 25.79
CA ASN A 122 14.44 13.97 26.54
C ASN A 122 14.16 15.15 25.60
N VAL A 123 13.29 14.95 24.61
CA VAL A 123 12.85 16.01 23.71
C VAL A 123 11.91 16.94 24.48
N SER A 124 12.24 18.23 24.48
CA SER A 124 11.47 19.29 25.15
C SER A 124 10.57 20.02 24.16
N ALA A 125 11.00 20.16 22.91
CA ALA A 125 10.25 20.81 21.83
C ALA A 125 10.52 20.13 20.49
N PHE A 126 9.58 20.23 19.54
CA PHE A 126 9.79 19.74 18.17
C PHE A 126 9.10 20.59 17.10
N LEU A 127 9.65 20.55 15.89
CA LEU A 127 9.00 21.05 14.68
C LEU A 127 8.66 19.90 13.75
N PHE A 128 7.42 19.84 13.29
CA PHE A 128 6.97 18.97 12.21
C PHE A 128 6.89 19.75 10.90
N LEU A 129 7.62 19.29 9.89
CA LEU A 129 7.68 19.86 8.55
C LEU A 129 7.05 18.89 7.56
N PRO A 130 5.89 19.23 6.97
CA PRO A 130 5.31 18.42 5.91
C PRO A 130 6.04 18.69 4.58
N LEU A 131 6.50 17.63 3.90
CA LEU A 131 7.08 17.76 2.56
C LEU A 131 6.03 17.39 1.51
N GLN A 132 5.45 18.41 0.87
CA GLN A 132 4.27 18.26 0.00
C GLN A 132 4.41 18.99 -1.33
N TRP A 133 3.90 18.37 -2.39
CA TRP A 133 3.88 18.96 -3.73
C TRP A 133 2.58 18.62 -4.46
N GLN A 134 1.90 19.62 -5.02
CA GLN A 134 0.63 19.43 -5.76
C GLN A 134 -0.38 18.53 -5.03
N GLN A 135 -0.66 18.82 -3.74
CA GLN A 135 -1.56 18.05 -2.87
C GLN A 135 -1.08 16.62 -2.52
N LYS A 136 0.11 16.19 -2.99
CA LYS A 136 0.72 14.91 -2.65
C LYS A 136 1.69 15.07 -1.48
N ARG A 137 1.59 14.15 -0.51
CA ARG A 137 2.51 14.06 0.64
C ARG A 137 3.67 13.13 0.30
N LEU A 138 4.85 13.72 0.11
CA LEU A 138 6.03 13.00 -0.36
C LEU A 138 6.93 12.55 0.80
N GLY A 139 6.93 13.32 1.88
CA GLY A 139 7.78 13.11 3.04
C GLY A 139 7.30 13.91 4.25
N CYS A 140 7.90 13.67 5.40
CA CYS A 140 7.84 14.61 6.53
C CYS A 140 9.13 14.56 7.34
N ILE A 141 9.41 15.64 8.06
CA ILE A 141 10.58 15.78 8.93
C ILE A 141 10.11 16.22 10.32
N PHE A 142 10.73 15.64 11.36
CA PHE A 142 10.69 16.12 12.73
C PHE A 142 12.07 16.63 13.13
N LEU A 143 12.13 17.88 13.57
CA LEU A 143 13.29 18.47 14.21
C LEU A 143 13.05 18.45 15.72
N ASN A 144 13.84 17.68 16.45
CA ASN A 144 13.65 17.49 17.88
C ASN A 144 14.73 18.26 18.67
N PHE A 145 14.30 19.04 19.65
CA PHE A 145 15.12 19.89 20.49
C PHE A 145 15.03 19.46 21.96
N ARG A 146 16.17 19.50 22.65
CA ARG A 146 16.22 19.27 24.11
C ARG A 146 16.07 20.57 24.90
N ASP A 147 16.33 21.68 24.25
CA ASP A 147 16.10 23.02 24.77
C ASP A 147 15.01 23.70 23.93
N ALA A 148 13.90 24.02 24.57
CA ALA A 148 12.75 24.65 23.90
C ALA A 148 13.06 26.09 23.46
N GLU A 149 14.02 26.78 24.09
CA GLU A 149 14.39 28.16 23.73
C GLU A 149 15.03 28.25 22.33
N LEU A 150 15.61 27.14 21.85
CA LEU A 150 16.14 27.04 20.49
C LEU A 150 15.04 27.12 19.43
N LEU A 151 13.81 26.72 19.78
CA LEU A 151 12.65 26.84 18.92
C LEU A 151 12.04 28.24 19.04
N ASN A 152 12.59 29.20 18.30
CA ASN A 152 12.12 30.59 18.29
C ASN A 152 11.45 31.00 16.97
N ASP A 153 10.76 32.13 16.96
CA ASP A 153 10.06 32.67 15.78
C ASP A 153 10.96 32.85 14.55
N SER A 154 12.25 33.12 14.77
CA SER A 154 13.21 33.28 13.67
C SER A 154 13.50 31.94 12.99
N LEU A 155 13.74 30.90 13.79
CA LEU A 155 13.93 29.53 13.29
C LEU A 155 12.66 29.04 12.58
N GLN A 156 11.48 29.24 13.18
CA GLN A 156 10.22 28.81 12.57
C GLN A 156 10.01 29.43 11.19
N LYS A 157 10.26 30.73 11.01
CA LYS A 157 10.15 31.40 9.70
C LYS A 157 11.16 30.88 8.69
N GLU A 158 12.39 30.60 9.11
CA GLU A 158 13.41 30.01 8.22
C GLU A 158 13.01 28.59 7.79
N VAL A 159 12.50 27.79 8.72
CA VAL A 159 12.02 26.43 8.49
C VAL A 159 10.83 26.43 7.54
N GLU A 160 9.86 27.32 7.72
CA GLU A 160 8.71 27.48 6.81
C GLU A 160 9.16 27.76 5.38
N ALA A 161 10.12 28.68 5.20
CA ALA A 161 10.68 29.00 3.88
C ALA A 161 11.45 27.81 3.27
N CYS A 162 12.24 27.09 4.07
CA CYS A 162 12.98 25.91 3.62
C CYS A 162 12.05 24.76 3.25
N THR A 163 10.92 24.60 3.95
CA THR A 163 9.98 23.49 3.74
C THR A 163 9.46 23.46 2.29
N ALA A 164 9.16 24.62 1.71
CA ALA A 164 8.71 24.71 0.31
C ALA A 164 9.81 24.27 -0.68
N VAL A 165 11.05 24.73 -0.47
CA VAL A 165 12.20 24.36 -1.32
C VAL A 165 12.50 22.87 -1.20
N LEU A 166 12.54 22.34 0.02
CA LEU A 166 12.77 20.92 0.29
C LEU A 166 11.67 20.05 -0.34
N SER A 167 10.42 20.49 -0.28
CA SER A 167 9.29 19.80 -0.91
C SER A 167 9.42 19.73 -2.43
N MET A 168 9.77 20.86 -3.07
CA MET A 168 9.97 20.94 -4.51
C MET A 168 11.14 20.05 -4.97
N GLN A 169 12.26 20.10 -4.25
CA GLN A 169 13.44 19.27 -4.56
C GLN A 169 13.15 17.78 -4.36
N LEU A 170 12.47 17.40 -3.27
CA LEU A 170 12.03 16.02 -3.06
C LEU A 170 11.07 15.56 -4.15
N ALA A 171 10.18 16.44 -4.64
CA ALA A 171 9.30 16.13 -5.77
C ALA A 171 10.09 15.84 -7.05
N HIS A 172 11.13 16.62 -7.34
CA HIS A 172 12.02 16.36 -8.48
C HIS A 172 12.77 15.04 -8.33
N VAL A 173 13.30 14.74 -7.14
CA VAL A 173 13.95 13.45 -6.86
C VAL A 173 12.95 12.32 -7.03
N THR A 174 11.74 12.45 -6.48
CA THR A 174 10.66 11.46 -6.62
C THR A 174 10.30 11.21 -8.08
N GLN A 175 10.21 12.27 -8.91
CA GLN A 175 9.94 12.15 -10.35
C GLN A 175 11.07 11.48 -11.14
N ARG A 176 12.33 11.61 -10.69
CA ARG A 176 13.49 10.93 -11.30
C ARG A 176 13.66 9.50 -10.81
N SER A 177 13.41 9.27 -9.52
CA SER A 177 13.33 7.95 -8.89
C SER A 177 12.09 7.18 -9.35
N ASN A 178 11.09 7.86 -9.93
CA ASN A 178 10.05 7.32 -10.82
C ASN A 178 10.64 6.83 -12.15
N THR A 179 11.70 6.03 -12.05
CA THR A 179 12.00 5.01 -13.04
C THR A 179 10.83 4.03 -13.09
N PRO A 180 10.64 3.29 -14.21
CA PRO A 180 9.57 2.29 -14.38
C PRO A 180 9.46 1.26 -13.24
N GLN A 181 10.44 1.17 -12.34
CA GLN A 181 10.53 0.25 -11.23
C GLN A 181 9.79 0.71 -9.95
N SER A 182 9.65 2.03 -9.69
CA SER A 182 8.87 2.54 -8.54
C SER A 182 7.37 2.51 -8.81
N HIS A 183 6.97 2.86 -10.05
CA HIS A 183 5.59 2.69 -10.54
C HIS A 183 5.16 1.24 -10.32
N ARG A 184 5.99 0.27 -10.73
CA ARG A 184 5.68 -1.17 -10.58
C ARG A 184 5.55 -1.67 -9.14
N LYS A 185 6.16 -1.00 -8.16
CA LYS A 185 5.98 -1.26 -6.71
C LYS A 185 4.65 -0.69 -6.20
N GLN A 186 4.30 0.54 -6.58
CA GLN A 186 3.00 1.16 -6.27
C GLN A 186 1.83 0.41 -6.91
N MET A 187 2.02 -0.09 -8.14
CA MET A 187 1.04 -0.92 -8.86
C MET A 187 0.68 -2.22 -8.15
N ALA A 188 1.67 -2.94 -7.60
CA ALA A 188 1.48 -4.20 -6.89
C ALA A 188 0.73 -4.00 -5.57
N VAL A 189 1.07 -2.94 -4.83
CA VAL A 189 0.39 -2.56 -3.58
C VAL A 189 -1.02 -2.05 -3.87
N ALA A 190 -1.21 -1.20 -4.87
CA ALA A 190 -2.53 -0.72 -5.29
C ALA A 190 -3.44 -1.90 -5.69
N HIS A 191 -3.03 -2.78 -6.60
CA HIS A 191 -3.85 -3.95 -6.97
C HIS A 191 -4.19 -4.86 -5.78
N THR A 192 -3.26 -5.03 -4.83
CA THR A 192 -3.43 -5.90 -3.66
C THR A 192 -4.32 -5.30 -2.55
N TYR A 193 -4.28 -3.97 -2.38
CA TYR A 193 -5.08 -3.24 -1.39
C TYR A 193 -6.46 -2.84 -1.95
N TYR A 194 -6.56 -2.44 -3.21
CA TYR A 194 -7.83 -2.08 -3.83
C TYR A 194 -8.68 -3.29 -4.22
N GLY A 195 -8.07 -4.44 -4.55
CA GLY A 195 -8.82 -5.70 -4.69
C GLY A 195 -9.59 -6.05 -3.40
N GLY A 196 -8.94 -5.85 -2.25
CA GLY A 196 -9.57 -5.97 -0.93
C GLY A 196 -10.65 -4.92 -0.67
N ALA A 197 -10.43 -3.66 -1.08
CA ALA A 197 -11.42 -2.59 -0.93
C ALA A 197 -12.67 -2.82 -1.80
N VAL A 198 -12.50 -3.29 -3.05
CA VAL A 198 -13.59 -3.68 -3.95
C VAL A 198 -14.38 -4.84 -3.35
N ALA A 199 -13.70 -5.85 -2.80
CA ALA A 199 -14.36 -6.97 -2.13
C ALA A 199 -15.15 -6.51 -0.89
N MET A 200 -14.58 -5.62 -0.07
CA MET A 200 -15.23 -5.06 1.13
C MET A 200 -16.47 -4.22 0.80
N PHE A 201 -16.37 -3.34 -0.21
CA PHE A 201 -17.50 -2.52 -0.66
C PHE A 201 -18.63 -3.37 -1.23
N LYS A 202 -18.29 -4.38 -2.03
CA LYS A 202 -19.26 -5.31 -2.58
C LYS A 202 -19.95 -6.10 -1.46
N GLY A 203 -19.19 -6.59 -0.49
CA GLY A 203 -19.73 -7.28 0.68
C GLY A 203 -20.69 -6.42 1.50
N GLN A 204 -20.37 -5.14 1.72
CA GLN A 204 -21.31 -4.21 2.38
C GLN A 204 -22.61 -4.00 1.58
N MET A 205 -22.54 -3.97 0.24
CA MET A 205 -23.72 -3.85 -0.61
C MET A 205 -24.58 -5.12 -0.60
N ASP A 206 -23.94 -6.29 -0.59
CA ASP A 206 -24.63 -7.58 -0.49
C ASP A 206 -25.28 -7.76 0.90
N ALA A 207 -24.61 -7.31 1.96
CA ALA A 207 -25.14 -7.29 3.32
C ALA A 207 -26.36 -6.35 3.43
N LEU A 208 -26.26 -5.13 2.88
CA LEU A 208 -27.38 -4.17 2.83
C LEU A 208 -28.56 -4.74 2.05
N GLN A 209 -28.31 -5.37 0.90
CA GLN A 209 -29.35 -6.04 0.14
C GLN A 209 -30.05 -7.12 0.96
N THR A 210 -29.27 -7.97 1.64
CA THR A 210 -29.78 -9.07 2.48
C THR A 210 -30.62 -8.53 3.64
N GLU A 211 -30.19 -7.44 4.28
CA GLU A 211 -30.91 -6.80 5.39
C GLU A 211 -32.24 -6.19 4.94
N ILE A 212 -32.27 -5.61 3.73
CA ILE A 212 -33.49 -5.09 3.10
C ILE A 212 -34.46 -6.22 2.77
N GLU A 213 -33.99 -7.31 2.15
CA GLU A 213 -34.82 -8.48 1.81
C GLU A 213 -35.37 -9.17 3.06
N THR A 214 -34.56 -9.25 4.12
CA THR A 214 -34.96 -9.80 5.42
C THR A 214 -36.03 -8.93 6.09
N SER A 215 -35.86 -7.60 6.05
CA SER A 215 -36.83 -6.65 6.61
C SER A 215 -38.16 -6.64 5.84
N LEU A 216 -38.10 -6.85 4.53
CA LEU A 216 -39.27 -6.94 3.65
C LEU A 216 -39.95 -8.32 3.69
N GLY A 217 -39.29 -9.33 4.27
CA GLY A 217 -39.77 -10.72 4.30
C GLY A 217 -39.97 -11.32 2.91
N SER A 218 -39.39 -10.71 1.88
CA SER A 218 -39.56 -11.09 0.47
C SER A 218 -38.35 -10.61 -0.35
N PRO A 219 -38.01 -11.31 -1.45
CA PRO A 219 -36.97 -10.86 -2.36
C PRO A 219 -37.29 -9.46 -2.91
N LEU A 220 -36.25 -8.70 -3.21
CA LEU A 220 -36.42 -7.42 -3.90
C LEU A 220 -37.21 -7.60 -5.21
N SER A 221 -38.02 -6.60 -5.55
CA SER A 221 -38.69 -6.57 -6.85
C SER A 221 -37.66 -6.58 -7.97
N GLN A 222 -38.03 -7.17 -9.11
CA GLN A 222 -37.15 -7.31 -10.28
C GLN A 222 -36.53 -5.95 -10.69
N THR A 223 -37.32 -4.88 -10.62
CA THR A 223 -36.88 -3.51 -10.92
C THR A 223 -35.81 -3.01 -9.94
N LEU A 224 -35.93 -3.31 -8.64
CA LEU A 224 -34.91 -2.93 -7.65
C LEU A 224 -33.64 -3.78 -7.79
N GLN A 225 -33.76 -5.07 -8.12
CA GLN A 225 -32.61 -5.94 -8.37
C GLN A 225 -31.77 -5.46 -9.56
N GLU A 226 -32.42 -5.05 -10.65
CA GLU A 226 -31.75 -4.49 -11.83
C GLU A 226 -31.03 -3.17 -11.49
N GLN A 227 -31.66 -2.29 -10.69
CA GLN A 227 -31.03 -1.06 -10.22
C GLN A 227 -29.84 -1.32 -9.30
N LEU A 228 -29.95 -2.26 -8.36
CA LEU A 228 -28.85 -2.66 -7.47
C LEU A 228 -27.69 -3.26 -8.26
N THR A 229 -27.98 -4.07 -9.28
CA THR A 229 -26.97 -4.65 -10.17
C THR A 229 -26.25 -3.55 -10.95
N THR A 230 -26.99 -2.57 -11.47
CA THR A 230 -26.42 -1.40 -12.16
C THR A 230 -25.53 -0.59 -11.23
N VAL A 231 -25.97 -0.31 -10.00
CA VAL A 231 -25.16 0.42 -9.00
C VAL A 231 -23.90 -0.37 -8.63
N LYS A 232 -24.00 -1.68 -8.43
CA LYS A 232 -22.83 -2.55 -8.17
C LYS A 232 -21.83 -2.50 -9.34
N GLN A 233 -22.31 -2.51 -10.58
CA GLN A 233 -21.46 -2.38 -11.77
C GLN A 233 -20.82 -1.00 -11.88
N THR A 234 -21.57 0.08 -11.65
CA THR A 234 -21.02 1.45 -11.67
C THR A 234 -19.95 1.66 -10.60
N VAL A 235 -20.19 1.20 -9.37
CA VAL A 235 -19.21 1.29 -8.27
C VAL A 235 -17.96 0.47 -8.60
N PHE A 236 -18.13 -0.71 -9.18
CA PHE A 236 -17.01 -1.55 -9.64
C PHE A 236 -16.19 -0.87 -10.74
N GLU A 237 -16.84 -0.24 -11.73
CA GLU A 237 -16.17 0.52 -12.79
C GLU A 237 -15.45 1.76 -12.25
N VAL A 238 -16.07 2.51 -11.34
CA VAL A 238 -15.45 3.68 -10.70
C VAL A 238 -14.23 3.28 -9.88
N MET A 239 -14.34 2.22 -9.07
CA MET A 239 -13.22 1.70 -8.27
C MET A 239 -12.08 1.17 -9.15
N ARG A 240 -12.41 0.47 -10.24
CA ARG A 240 -11.44 0.01 -11.25
C ARG A 240 -10.72 1.19 -11.91
N ASN A 241 -11.44 2.24 -12.28
CA ASN A 241 -10.86 3.44 -12.90
C ASN A 241 -10.01 4.24 -11.89
N LEU A 242 -10.42 4.30 -10.62
CA LEU A 242 -9.61 4.91 -9.56
C LEU A 242 -8.28 4.15 -9.35
N VAL A 243 -8.32 2.81 -9.45
CA VAL A 243 -7.10 1.97 -9.42
C VAL A 243 -6.20 2.28 -10.62
N ILE A 244 -6.78 2.48 -11.80
CA ILE A 244 -6.04 2.85 -13.02
C ILE A 244 -5.40 4.24 -12.87
N ASP A 245 -6.14 5.22 -12.36
CA ASP A 245 -5.67 6.61 -12.17
C ASP A 245 -4.61 6.74 -11.06
N VAL A 246 -4.75 6.00 -9.96
CA VAL A 246 -3.80 6.02 -8.83
C VAL A 246 -2.54 5.20 -9.13
N SER A 247 -2.64 4.14 -9.95
CA SER A 247 -1.51 3.24 -10.24
C SER A 247 -0.52 3.78 -11.28
N GLY A 248 -0.75 4.96 -11.85
CA GLY A 248 0.18 5.62 -12.78
C GLY A 248 0.64 4.70 -13.91
N ASP A 249 -0.22 4.54 -14.93
CA ASP A 249 0.05 3.77 -16.16
C ASP A 249 0.44 2.29 -15.95
N VAL A 250 -0.43 1.49 -15.31
CA VAL A 250 -0.46 0.05 -15.63
C VAL A 250 -1.15 -0.09 -16.98
N LEU A 251 -0.35 -0.22 -18.04
CA LEU A 251 -0.76 -0.78 -19.32
C LEU A 251 -1.18 -2.25 -19.15
N VAL A 252 -2.24 -2.55 -18.40
CA VAL A 252 -3.00 -3.80 -18.50
C VAL A 252 -4.37 -3.41 -19.00
N ASP A 253 -4.40 -3.18 -20.30
CA ASP A 253 -5.64 -3.04 -21.04
C ASP A 253 -5.90 -4.36 -21.75
N LEU A 254 -6.80 -5.17 -21.18
CA LEU A 254 -7.26 -6.41 -21.81
C LEU A 254 -7.97 -6.15 -23.17
N GLY A 255 -8.32 -4.90 -23.47
CA GLY A 255 -8.72 -4.37 -24.79
C GLY A 255 -7.65 -4.52 -25.86
N THR A 256 -6.39 -4.33 -25.48
CA THR A 256 -5.24 -4.32 -26.39
C THR A 256 -4.23 -5.44 -26.12
N MET A 257 -4.37 -6.16 -25.00
CA MET A 257 -3.47 -7.23 -24.57
C MET A 257 -4.19 -8.58 -24.44
N SER A 258 -3.43 -9.65 -24.68
CA SER A 258 -3.85 -11.01 -24.36
C SER A 258 -3.88 -11.24 -22.84
N LEU A 259 -4.70 -12.18 -22.37
CA LEU A 259 -4.78 -12.57 -20.97
C LEU A 259 -3.42 -13.05 -20.45
N SER A 260 -2.70 -13.85 -21.24
CA SER A 260 -1.35 -14.32 -20.90
C SER A 260 -0.39 -13.15 -20.70
N LYS A 261 -0.42 -12.15 -21.59
CA LYS A 261 0.45 -10.98 -21.47
C LYS A 261 0.09 -10.15 -20.25
N ALA A 262 -1.20 -9.97 -19.96
CA ALA A 262 -1.67 -9.28 -18.77
C ALA A 262 -1.20 -9.98 -17.48
N LEU A 263 -1.45 -11.29 -17.36
CA LEU A 263 -1.05 -12.07 -16.19
C LEU A 263 0.46 -12.13 -15.98
N ASN A 264 1.25 -12.34 -17.05
CA ASN A 264 2.71 -12.32 -16.97
C ASN A 264 3.25 -10.93 -16.61
N THR A 265 2.65 -9.86 -17.12
CA THR A 265 3.02 -8.48 -16.75
C THR A 265 2.78 -8.24 -15.25
N THR A 266 1.63 -8.68 -14.76
CA THR A 266 1.26 -8.57 -13.34
C THR A 266 2.14 -9.44 -12.44
N ALA A 267 2.39 -10.69 -12.82
CA ALA A 267 3.27 -11.60 -12.08
C ALA A 267 4.69 -11.04 -11.97
N ALA A 268 5.26 -10.55 -13.08
CA ALA A 268 6.57 -9.92 -13.08
C ALA A 268 6.60 -8.63 -12.24
N ALA A 269 5.49 -7.89 -12.14
CA ALA A 269 5.39 -6.72 -11.26
C ALA A 269 5.36 -7.15 -9.79
N LEU A 270 4.56 -8.14 -9.43
CA LEU A 270 4.45 -8.69 -8.07
C LEU A 270 5.79 -9.25 -7.57
N GLN A 271 6.49 -10.07 -8.38
CA GLN A 271 7.81 -10.61 -8.04
C GLN A 271 8.85 -9.51 -7.73
N ARG A 272 8.79 -8.39 -8.47
CA ARG A 272 9.72 -7.26 -8.30
C ARG A 272 9.31 -6.29 -7.20
N ALA A 273 8.07 -6.36 -6.74
CA ALA A 273 7.56 -5.48 -5.71
C ALA A 273 8.06 -5.86 -4.31
N TRP A 274 8.44 -7.13 -4.13
CA TRP A 274 8.87 -7.70 -2.86
C TRP A 274 10.39 -7.56 -2.62
N PRO A 275 10.86 -7.40 -1.36
CA PRO A 275 12.29 -7.30 -1.04
C PRO A 275 13.07 -8.53 -1.53
N VAL A 276 14.34 -8.33 -1.92
CA VAL A 276 15.19 -9.38 -2.52
C VAL A 276 15.39 -10.58 -1.57
N GLU A 277 15.30 -10.36 -0.25
CA GLU A 277 15.39 -11.42 0.74
C GLU A 277 14.14 -12.33 0.78
N GLN A 278 13.01 -11.87 0.26
CA GLN A 278 11.74 -12.59 0.17
C GLN A 278 11.40 -12.87 -1.30
N LYS A 279 12.12 -13.81 -1.92
CA LYS A 279 11.95 -14.21 -3.32
C LYS A 279 10.61 -14.90 -3.59
N VAL A 280 9.57 -14.13 -3.85
CA VAL A 280 8.34 -14.65 -4.46
C VAL A 280 8.66 -15.08 -5.88
N THR A 281 8.34 -16.32 -6.24
CA THR A 281 8.48 -16.82 -7.61
C THR A 281 7.10 -17.21 -8.11
N ILE A 282 6.73 -16.73 -9.30
CA ILE A 282 5.42 -16.99 -9.93
C ILE A 282 5.69 -17.56 -11.31
N ASP A 283 5.23 -18.78 -11.54
CA ASP A 283 5.29 -19.44 -12.85
C ASP A 283 3.88 -19.47 -13.46
N ILE A 284 3.79 -19.07 -14.73
CA ILE A 284 2.54 -19.04 -15.49
C ILE A 284 2.82 -19.66 -16.86
N PRO A 285 2.46 -20.93 -17.08
CA PRO A 285 2.63 -21.57 -18.37
C PRO A 285 1.81 -20.89 -19.49
N PRO A 286 2.14 -21.16 -20.77
CA PRO A 286 1.40 -20.61 -21.89
C PRO A 286 -0.09 -20.93 -21.83
N ILE A 287 -0.92 -19.89 -21.92
CA ILE A 287 -2.39 -20.03 -21.92
C ILE A 287 -2.85 -20.48 -23.31
N PRO A 288 -3.73 -21.49 -23.41
CA PRO A 288 -4.33 -21.93 -24.66
C PRO A 288 -4.96 -20.80 -25.47
N THR A 289 -4.76 -20.80 -26.79
CA THR A 289 -5.33 -19.79 -27.69
C THR A 289 -6.87 -19.77 -27.68
N SER A 290 -7.52 -20.89 -27.34
CA SER A 290 -8.97 -20.97 -27.16
C SER A 290 -9.49 -20.05 -26.04
N ILE A 291 -8.70 -19.89 -24.97
CA ILE A 291 -8.98 -19.01 -23.84
C ILE A 291 -8.71 -17.55 -24.22
N GLU A 292 -7.62 -17.31 -24.96
CA GLU A 292 -7.26 -15.95 -25.42
C GLU A 292 -8.29 -15.34 -26.36
N LYS A 293 -9.05 -16.18 -27.08
CA LYS A 293 -10.12 -15.76 -27.97
C LYS A 293 -11.47 -15.54 -27.27
N GLN A 294 -11.55 -15.79 -25.96
CA GLN A 294 -12.79 -15.61 -25.23
C GLN A 294 -13.22 -14.14 -25.18
N PRO A 295 -14.54 -13.87 -25.04
CA PRO A 295 -15.06 -12.52 -24.88
C PRO A 295 -14.37 -11.76 -23.75
N MET A 296 -14.31 -10.44 -23.88
CA MET A 296 -13.68 -9.56 -22.88
C MET A 296 -14.13 -9.85 -21.44
N PRO A 297 -15.44 -10.03 -21.14
CA PRO A 297 -15.88 -10.30 -19.78
C PRO A 297 -15.27 -11.58 -19.19
N MET A 298 -15.13 -12.64 -20.00
CA MET A 298 -14.51 -13.89 -19.56
C MET A 298 -13.01 -13.69 -19.27
N ARG A 299 -12.28 -13.00 -20.15
CA ARG A 299 -10.86 -12.71 -19.92
C ARG A 299 -10.65 -11.83 -18.68
N GLN A 300 -11.53 -10.85 -18.44
CA GLN A 300 -11.51 -10.01 -17.24
C GLN A 300 -11.81 -10.81 -15.98
N LEU A 301 -12.80 -11.71 -16.04
CA LEU A 301 -13.16 -12.61 -14.95
C LEU A 301 -11.97 -13.50 -14.56
N LEU A 302 -11.35 -14.16 -15.53
CA LEU A 302 -10.18 -15.02 -15.32
C LEU A 302 -9.01 -14.22 -14.73
N TYR A 303 -8.75 -13.02 -15.27
CA TYR A 303 -7.72 -12.12 -14.76
C TYR A 303 -7.95 -11.74 -13.30
N ALA A 304 -9.17 -11.32 -12.96
CA ALA A 304 -9.53 -10.93 -11.60
C ALA A 304 -9.47 -12.11 -10.62
N PHE A 305 -9.90 -13.30 -11.06
CA PHE A 305 -9.85 -14.50 -10.24
C PHE A 305 -8.41 -14.86 -9.90
N VAL A 306 -7.53 -14.96 -10.90
CA VAL A 306 -6.11 -15.26 -10.68
C VAL A 306 -5.44 -14.20 -9.82
N LEU A 307 -5.76 -12.92 -10.00
CA LEU A 307 -5.15 -11.85 -9.23
C LEU A 307 -5.46 -11.94 -7.73
N GLU A 308 -6.70 -12.28 -7.38
CA GLU A 308 -7.09 -12.51 -5.99
C GLU A 308 -6.32 -13.70 -5.39
N LEU A 309 -6.17 -14.79 -6.14
CA LEU A 309 -5.45 -15.98 -5.70
C LEU A 309 -3.94 -15.71 -5.52
N LEU A 310 -3.33 -14.97 -6.44
CA LEU A 310 -1.94 -14.52 -6.30
C LEU A 310 -1.78 -13.62 -5.06
N GLY A 311 -2.71 -12.69 -4.84
CA GLY A 311 -2.71 -11.82 -3.66
C GLY A 311 -2.80 -12.62 -2.36
N ASN A 312 -3.66 -13.63 -2.30
CA ASN A 312 -3.79 -14.50 -1.13
C ASN A 312 -2.54 -15.33 -0.88
N SER A 313 -1.93 -15.86 -1.93
CA SER A 313 -0.68 -16.64 -1.86
C SER A 313 0.47 -15.77 -1.32
N ILE A 314 0.59 -14.53 -1.78
CA ILE A 314 1.63 -13.60 -1.34
C ILE A 314 1.40 -13.15 0.12
N LYS A 315 0.16 -12.86 0.51
CA LYS A 315 -0.16 -12.40 1.89
C LYS A 315 -0.01 -13.49 2.94
N HIS A 316 -0.38 -14.72 2.60
CA HIS A 316 -0.57 -15.80 3.58
C HIS A 316 0.40 -16.98 3.39
N GLY A 317 1.09 -17.07 2.25
CA GLY A 317 2.00 -18.17 1.92
C GLY A 317 3.30 -18.18 2.73
N GLY A 318 3.63 -17.11 3.45
CA GLY A 318 4.87 -17.03 4.24
C GLY A 318 6.04 -16.40 3.47
N PRO A 319 7.30 -16.56 3.92
CA PRO A 319 8.45 -15.97 3.27
C PRO A 319 8.78 -16.71 1.98
N ALA A 320 8.82 -15.98 0.86
CA ALA A 320 9.26 -16.45 -0.46
C ALA A 320 8.44 -17.62 -1.08
N PRO A 321 7.10 -17.51 -1.22
CA PRO A 321 6.28 -18.55 -1.84
C PRO A 321 6.64 -18.76 -3.33
N TYR A 322 6.71 -20.04 -3.73
CA TYR A 322 6.65 -20.45 -5.13
C TYR A 322 5.18 -20.67 -5.49
N ILE A 323 4.70 -19.95 -6.50
CA ILE A 323 3.31 -19.95 -6.95
C ILE A 323 3.26 -20.42 -8.41
N ASN A 324 2.49 -21.45 -8.70
CA ASN A 324 2.18 -21.86 -10.07
C ASN A 324 0.73 -21.48 -10.41
N VAL A 325 0.52 -20.87 -11.57
CA VAL A 325 -0.80 -20.57 -12.13
C VAL A 325 -1.00 -21.34 -13.44
N ASP A 326 -1.83 -22.38 -13.38
CA ASP A 326 -2.24 -23.16 -14.54
C ASP A 326 -3.64 -22.73 -15.01
N ILE A 327 -3.77 -22.40 -16.29
CA ILE A 327 -5.05 -22.06 -16.92
C ILE A 327 -5.21 -22.91 -18.16
N ASN A 328 -6.14 -23.86 -18.11
CA ASN A 328 -6.38 -24.82 -19.17
C ASN A 328 -7.82 -24.81 -19.63
N TRP A 329 -8.02 -25.28 -20.86
CA TRP A 329 -9.34 -25.51 -21.42
C TRP A 329 -9.69 -26.98 -21.25
N ASP A 330 -10.86 -27.26 -20.68
CA ASP A 330 -11.38 -28.62 -20.53
C ASP A 330 -12.83 -28.66 -21.00
N GLU A 331 -13.07 -29.35 -22.12
CA GLU A 331 -14.39 -29.45 -22.78
C GLU A 331 -15.10 -28.09 -22.97
N ASN A 332 -16.05 -27.77 -22.07
CA ASN A 332 -16.87 -26.55 -22.08
C ASN A 332 -16.54 -25.59 -20.92
N GLU A 333 -15.40 -25.78 -20.27
CA GLU A 333 -15.01 -25.04 -19.08
C GLU A 333 -13.54 -24.57 -19.18
N VAL A 334 -13.25 -23.47 -18.50
CA VAL A 334 -11.89 -23.03 -18.24
C VAL A 334 -11.52 -23.46 -16.83
N VAL A 335 -10.48 -24.27 -16.71
CA VAL A 335 -9.93 -24.75 -15.44
C VAL A 335 -8.76 -23.85 -15.04
N VAL A 336 -8.94 -23.10 -13.97
CA VAL A 336 -7.89 -22.28 -13.34
C VAL A 336 -7.43 -22.98 -12.08
N GLN A 337 -6.13 -23.22 -11.96
CA GLN A 337 -5.51 -23.76 -10.76
C GLN A 337 -4.35 -22.87 -10.33
N VAL A 338 -4.38 -22.43 -9.07
CA VAL A 338 -3.28 -21.68 -8.43
C VAL A 338 -2.73 -22.51 -7.28
N ILE A 339 -1.45 -22.83 -7.35
CA ILE A 339 -0.72 -23.67 -6.40
C ILE A 339 0.31 -22.80 -5.69
N ASP A 340 0.05 -22.48 -4.44
CA ASP A 340 0.99 -21.86 -3.52
C ASP A 340 1.73 -22.92 -2.72
N HIS A 341 3.06 -22.84 -2.64
CA HIS A 341 3.91 -23.75 -1.85
C HIS A 341 4.27 -23.15 -0.49
N GLY A 342 3.37 -22.35 0.06
CA GLY A 342 3.56 -21.63 1.31
C GLY A 342 3.19 -22.41 2.57
N TYR A 343 2.91 -21.68 3.66
CA TYR A 343 2.55 -22.28 4.95
C TYR A 343 1.24 -23.07 4.94
N GLY A 344 0.34 -22.83 4.00
CA GLY A 344 -0.99 -23.44 4.01
C GLY A 344 -1.79 -23.08 5.27
N PHE A 345 -2.99 -23.65 5.40
CA PHE A 345 -3.88 -23.45 6.54
C PHE A 345 -4.71 -24.70 6.81
N ASP A 346 -5.23 -24.82 8.04
CA ASP A 346 -6.12 -25.93 8.38
C ASP A 346 -7.52 -25.67 7.80
N ARG A 347 -7.91 -26.48 6.83
CA ARG A 347 -9.23 -26.42 6.19
C ARG A 347 -10.34 -27.02 7.08
N LYS A 348 -10.02 -27.80 8.11
CA LYS A 348 -11.05 -28.45 8.93
C LYS A 348 -11.82 -27.39 9.73
N ASN A 349 -13.12 -27.28 9.43
CA ASN A 349 -14.13 -26.46 10.12
C ASN A 349 -14.11 -24.93 9.90
N GLN A 350 -13.37 -24.41 8.91
CA GLN A 350 -13.47 -22.99 8.55
C GLN A 350 -14.36 -22.82 7.31
N GLN A 351 -15.52 -22.18 7.47
CA GLN A 351 -16.20 -21.54 6.35
C GLN A 351 -15.32 -20.39 5.87
N PHE A 352 -15.16 -20.26 4.54
CA PHE A 352 -14.58 -19.05 4.00
C PHE A 352 -15.46 -17.86 4.41
N SER A 353 -14.84 -16.73 4.71
CA SER A 353 -15.57 -15.48 4.85
C SER A 353 -16.32 -15.19 3.55
N GLU A 354 -17.37 -14.39 3.59
CA GLU A 354 -18.13 -14.00 2.38
C GLU A 354 -17.31 -13.17 1.38
N HIS A 355 -16.04 -12.89 1.70
CA HIS A 355 -15.11 -12.08 0.93
C HIS A 355 -13.94 -12.94 0.42
N GLY A 356 -13.18 -12.42 -0.56
CA GLY A 356 -12.01 -13.12 -1.11
C GLY A 356 -12.35 -14.51 -1.67
N LEU A 357 -11.77 -15.57 -1.10
CA LEU A 357 -12.02 -16.95 -1.55
C LEU A 357 -13.49 -17.38 -1.43
N GLY A 358 -14.22 -16.94 -0.40
CA GLY A 358 -15.63 -17.31 -0.26
C GLY A 358 -16.54 -16.58 -1.25
N PHE A 359 -16.20 -15.33 -1.61
CA PHE A 359 -16.84 -14.65 -2.72
C PHE A 359 -16.66 -15.43 -4.03
N TRP A 360 -15.43 -15.81 -4.37
CA TRP A 360 -15.15 -16.57 -5.60
C TRP A 360 -15.80 -17.95 -5.61
N GLN A 361 -15.81 -18.64 -4.47
CA GLN A 361 -16.54 -19.89 -4.32
C GLN A 361 -18.02 -19.71 -4.66
N ASN A 362 -18.69 -18.74 -4.04
CA ASN A 362 -20.12 -18.49 -4.25
C ASN A 362 -20.42 -17.97 -5.65
N TYR A 363 -19.54 -17.14 -6.22
CA TYR A 363 -19.71 -16.62 -7.57
C TYR A 363 -19.58 -17.73 -8.62
N ILE A 364 -18.51 -18.53 -8.55
CA ILE A 364 -18.29 -19.63 -9.49
C ILE A 364 -19.38 -20.69 -9.37
N ILE A 365 -19.73 -21.12 -8.15
CA ILE A 365 -20.74 -22.17 -7.95
C ILE A 365 -22.15 -21.64 -8.24
N SER A 366 -22.57 -20.57 -7.55
CA SER A 366 -23.97 -20.16 -7.55
C SER A 366 -24.35 -19.27 -8.73
N HIS A 367 -23.41 -18.50 -9.30
CA HIS A 367 -23.71 -17.55 -10.38
C HIS A 367 -23.26 -18.04 -11.75
N LEU A 368 -22.16 -18.77 -11.83
CA LEU A 368 -21.64 -19.29 -13.10
C LEU A 368 -21.99 -20.77 -13.32
N GLY A 369 -22.45 -21.49 -12.29
CA GLY A 369 -22.75 -22.92 -12.38
C GLY A 369 -21.51 -23.81 -12.51
N GLY A 370 -20.34 -23.31 -12.09
CA GLY A 370 -19.07 -24.01 -12.15
C GLY A 370 -18.70 -24.77 -10.87
N GLU A 371 -17.45 -25.22 -10.80
CA GLU A 371 -16.91 -25.91 -9.62
C GLU A 371 -15.81 -25.09 -8.94
N PHE A 372 -15.78 -25.09 -7.61
CA PHE A 372 -14.71 -24.45 -6.85
C PHE A 372 -14.20 -25.38 -5.75
N ARG A 373 -12.88 -25.53 -5.68
CA ARG A 373 -12.22 -26.39 -4.70
C ARG A 373 -10.98 -25.71 -4.14
N VAL A 374 -10.82 -25.79 -2.83
CA VAL A 374 -9.59 -25.42 -2.13
C VAL A 374 -9.05 -26.63 -1.41
N ALA A 375 -7.78 -26.95 -1.61
CA ALA A 375 -7.05 -27.94 -0.83
C ALA A 375 -5.88 -27.22 -0.17
N SER A 376 -5.82 -27.23 1.16
CA SER A 376 -4.73 -26.61 1.91
C SER A 376 -4.32 -27.54 3.04
N GLN A 377 -3.03 -27.53 3.34
CA GLN A 377 -2.46 -28.28 4.45
C GLN A 377 -1.32 -27.46 5.06
N LEU A 378 -1.33 -27.31 6.39
CA LEU A 378 -0.27 -26.64 7.13
C LEU A 378 1.11 -27.24 6.80
N GLY A 379 2.04 -26.39 6.37
CA GLY A 379 3.40 -26.72 5.94
C GLY A 379 3.55 -27.21 4.50
N PHE A 380 2.44 -27.37 3.75
CA PHE A 380 2.45 -27.93 2.38
C PHE A 380 1.77 -27.02 1.34
N GLY A 381 1.37 -25.82 1.75
CA GLY A 381 0.80 -24.82 0.85
C GLY A 381 -0.70 -24.96 0.59
N THR A 382 -1.15 -24.33 -0.48
CA THR A 382 -2.57 -24.23 -0.85
C THR A 382 -2.74 -24.38 -2.35
N VAL A 383 -3.70 -25.22 -2.75
CA VAL A 383 -4.19 -25.34 -4.13
C VAL A 383 -5.61 -24.82 -4.18
N VAL A 384 -5.84 -23.80 -5.01
CA VAL A 384 -7.19 -23.35 -5.35
C VAL A 384 -7.47 -23.74 -6.79
N THR A 385 -8.64 -24.31 -7.04
CA THR A 385 -9.11 -24.73 -8.37
C THR A 385 -10.50 -24.17 -8.61
N GLY A 386 -10.67 -23.44 -9.70
CA GLY A 386 -11.97 -23.00 -10.20
C GLY A 386 -12.19 -23.53 -11.60
N LYS A 387 -13.31 -24.21 -11.84
CA LYS A 387 -13.80 -24.56 -13.18
C LYS A 387 -14.91 -23.60 -13.55
N ILE A 388 -14.70 -22.84 -14.61
CA ILE A 388 -15.58 -21.75 -15.03
C ILE A 388 -16.19 -22.13 -16.37
N PRO A 389 -17.51 -22.36 -16.45
CA PRO A 389 -18.18 -22.61 -17.71
C PRO A 389 -17.99 -21.47 -18.70
N ILE A 390 -17.83 -21.82 -19.97
CA ILE A 390 -17.72 -20.81 -21.03
C ILE A 390 -19.07 -20.10 -21.17
N LEU A 391 -19.03 -18.77 -21.13
CA LEU A 391 -20.20 -17.94 -21.38
C LEU A 391 -20.43 -17.93 -22.91
N SER A 392 -21.48 -18.63 -23.35
CA SER A 392 -21.93 -18.68 -24.75
C SER A 392 -22.53 -17.36 -25.22
#